data_AF-A0A6L9QQP9-F1
#
_entry.id   AF-A0A6L9QQP9-F1
#
_cell.length_a   1.000
_cell.length_b   1.000
_cell.length_c   1.000
_cell.angle_alpha   90.00
_cell.angle_beta   90.00
_cell.angle_gamma   90.00
#
_symmetry.space_group_name_H-M   'P 1'
#
loop_
_entity.id
_entity.type
_entity.pdbx_description
1 polymer ?
#
loop_
_entity_poly.entity_id
_entity_poly.type
_entity_poly.pdbx_seq_one_letter_code
_entity_poly.pdbx_strand_id
1 'polypeptide(L)' 'MYGSADRDESVFDSPDVFDVTRRPGDHIAFGLGPHFCLEACLARVATAEWADDEGPRILRNAFVRGVTEFPVTLTPR' A
#
# COMPACT_ATOMS: atom_id res chain seq x y z
N MET A 1 8.41 10.28 2.28
CA MET A 1 7.63 11.36 1.65
C MET A 1 6.25 10.87 1.24
N TYR A 2 6.11 9.97 0.27
CA TYR A 2 4.80 9.47 -0.20
C TYR A 2 3.90 8.91 0.91
N GLY A 3 4.43 8.06 1.79
CA GLY A 3 3.63 7.48 2.89
C GLY A 3 3.13 8.47 3.94
N SER A 4 3.65 9.70 3.96
CA SER A 4 3.09 10.80 4.77
C SER A 4 1.99 11.54 4.01
N ALA A 5 2.19 11.80 2.72
CA ALA A 5 1.18 12.45 1.87
C ALA A 5 -0.09 11.59 1.74
N ASP A 6 0.08 10.27 1.58
CA ASP A 6 -1.04 9.31 1.52
C ASP A 6 -1.74 9.12 2.90
N ARG A 7 -1.36 9.90 3.92
CA ARG A 7 -1.99 9.96 5.25
C ARG A 7 -2.37 11.37 5.69
N ASP A 8 -2.30 12.35 4.78
CA ASP A 8 -2.60 13.75 5.10
C ASP A 8 -4.10 13.93 5.40
N GLU A 9 -4.44 14.34 6.62
CA GLU A 9 -5.81 14.55 7.08
C GLU A 9 -6.53 15.71 6.37
N SER A 10 -5.81 16.59 5.67
CA SER A 10 -6.41 17.64 4.84
C SER A 10 -6.96 17.13 3.50
N VAL A 11 -6.56 15.91 3.11
CA VAL A 11 -6.97 15.25 1.85
C VAL A 11 -7.82 14.01 2.13
N PHE A 12 -7.47 13.21 3.14
CA PHE A 12 -8.12 11.94 3.43
C PHE A 12 -8.83 11.97 4.79
N ASP A 13 -10.15 11.78 4.78
CA ASP A 13 -10.92 11.55 6.01
C ASP A 13 -10.50 10.23 6.66
N SER A 14 -10.16 10.23 7.94
CA SER A 14 -9.68 9.04 8.67
C SER A 14 -8.51 8.33 7.94
N PRO A 15 -7.35 8.99 7.77
CA PRO A 15 -6.26 8.52 6.91
C PRO A 15 -5.63 7.19 7.36
N ASP A 16 -5.72 6.88 8.66
CA ASP A 16 -5.19 5.63 9.23
C ASP A 16 -6.16 4.44 9.12
N VAL A 17 -7.41 4.69 8.72
CA VAL A 17 -8.40 3.62 8.51
C VAL A 17 -8.21 3.03 7.11
N PHE A 18 -8.01 1.72 7.06
CA PHE A 18 -8.04 0.95 5.81
C PHE A 18 -9.49 0.73 5.37
N ASP A 19 -9.93 1.54 4.41
CA ASP A 19 -11.27 1.47 3.82
C ASP A 19 -11.16 1.10 2.32
N VAL A 20 -11.57 -0.12 1.99
CA VAL A 20 -11.56 -0.64 0.60
C VAL A 20 -12.61 0.05 -0.29
N THR A 21 -13.58 0.74 0.30
CA THR A 21 -14.64 1.47 -0.40
C THR A 21 -14.28 2.94 -0.64
N ARG A 22 -13.14 3.42 -0.11
CA ARG A 22 -12.66 4.79 -0.31
C ARG A 22 -12.54 5.09 -1.81
N ARG A 23 -12.98 6.28 -2.21
CA ARG A 23 -12.91 6.73 -3.60
C ARG A 23 -11.45 6.69 -4.10
N PRO A 24 -11.17 6.07 -5.26
CA PRO A 24 -9.82 6.00 -5.80
C PRO A 24 -9.40 7.36 -6.40
N GLY A 25 -8.09 7.65 -6.39
CA GLY A 25 -7.49 8.67 -7.26
C GLY A 25 -6.52 9.65 -6.60
N ASP A 26 -6.61 9.86 -5.29
CA ASP A 26 -5.88 10.97 -4.63
C ASP A 26 -4.51 10.57 -4.05
N HIS A 27 -4.19 9.27 -4.04
CA HIS A 27 -2.90 8.78 -3.55
C HIS A 27 -1.77 9.02 -4.55
N ILE A 28 -0.55 9.26 -4.06
CA ILE A 28 0.64 9.52 -4.86
C ILE A 28 1.70 8.42 -4.71
N ALA A 29 1.29 7.22 -4.33
CA ALA A 29 2.17 6.05 -4.24
C ALA A 29 2.96 5.74 -5.54
N PHE A 30 2.44 6.13 -6.71
CA PHE A 30 3.11 5.99 -8.01
C PHE A 30 3.86 7.26 -8.46
N GLY A 31 4.03 8.24 -7.58
CA GLY A 31 4.56 9.56 -7.91
C GLY A 31 3.55 10.43 -8.66
N LEU A 32 4.00 11.61 -9.07
CA LEU A 32 3.21 12.60 -9.80
C LEU A 32 4.11 13.32 -10.83
N GLY A 33 3.55 13.72 -11.98
CA GLY A 33 4.24 14.54 -12.98
C GLY A 33 5.06 13.74 -14.00
N PRO A 34 6.12 14.33 -14.59
CA PRO A 34 6.87 13.73 -15.70
C PRO A 34 7.52 12.36 -15.40
N HIS A 35 7.74 12.07 -14.13
CA HIS A 35 8.32 10.81 -13.65
C HIS A 35 7.26 9.91 -12.98
N PHE A 36 5.99 10.04 -13.37
CA PHE A 36 4.94 9.12 -12.95
C PHE A 36 5.33 7.68 -13.29
N CYS A 37 5.05 6.75 -12.37
CA CYS A 37 5.46 5.36 -12.51
C CYS A 37 4.97 4.75 -13.82
N LEU A 38 5.92 4.34 -14.66
CA LEU A 38 5.66 3.74 -15.96
C LEU A 38 4.77 2.48 -15.84
N GLU A 39 5.00 1.69 -14.79
CA GLU A 39 4.35 0.39 -14.55
C GLU A 39 3.10 0.50 -13.66
N ALA A 40 2.54 1.70 -13.43
CA ALA A 40 1.39 1.88 -12.55
C ALA A 40 0.16 1.07 -12.98
N CYS A 41 -0.03 0.82 -14.29
CA CYS A 41 -1.13 -0.01 -14.78
C CYS A 41 -0.90 -1.49 -14.47
N LEU A 42 0.33 -1.98 -14.62
CA LEU A 42 0.69 -3.36 -14.30
C LEU A 42 0.57 -3.62 -12.80
N ALA A 43 1.06 -2.70 -11.96
CA ALA A 43 1.00 -2.83 -10.52
C ALA A 43 -0.44 -2.90 -9.97
N ARG A 44 -1.41 -2.26 -10.64
CA ARG A 44 -2.83 -2.26 -10.21
C ARG A 44 -3.54 -3.60 -10.40
N VAL A 45 -3.08 -4.44 -11.31
CA VAL A 45 -3.67 -5.76 -11.57
C VAL A 45 -2.97 -6.88 -10.80
N ALA A 46 -1.87 -6.57 -10.10
CA ALA A 46 -1.19 -7.51 -9.23
C ALA A 46 -1.97 -7.70 -7.92
N THR A 47 -2.06 -8.94 -7.45
CA THR A 47 -2.80 -9.30 -6.22
C THR A 47 -1.93 -9.10 -4.98
N ALA A 48 -2.53 -8.64 -3.89
CA ALA A 48 -1.92 -8.61 -2.56
C ALA A 48 -2.64 -9.57 -1.61
N GLU A 49 -1.90 -10.16 -0.67
CA GLU A 49 -2.38 -11.14 0.31
C GLU A 49 -2.40 -10.55 1.73
N TRP A 50 -3.16 -11.16 2.64
CA TRP A 50 -3.37 -10.71 4.04
C TRP A 50 -2.63 -11.59 5.04
N ALA A 51 -2.08 -11.00 6.11
CA ALA A 51 -1.19 -11.68 7.05
C ALA A 51 -1.97 -12.49 8.10
N ASP A 52 -1.36 -13.58 8.54
CA ASP A 52 -1.79 -14.34 9.72
C ASP A 52 -1.42 -13.65 11.05
N ASP A 53 -1.86 -14.26 12.15
CA ASP A 53 -1.67 -13.79 13.53
C ASP A 53 -0.20 -13.62 13.96
N GLU A 54 0.74 -14.33 13.34
CA GLU A 54 2.18 -14.18 13.63
C GLU A 54 2.76 -12.83 13.13
N GLY A 55 2.03 -12.15 12.24
CA GLY A 55 2.39 -10.84 11.72
C GLY A 55 3.59 -10.85 10.76
N PRO A 56 3.78 -9.76 9.99
CA PRO A 56 4.82 -9.73 8.96
C PRO A 56 6.19 -9.30 9.49
N ARG A 57 7.26 -9.84 8.89
CA ARG A 57 8.61 -9.33 9.13
C ARG A 57 8.89 -8.13 8.24
N ILE A 58 8.94 -6.95 8.85
CA ILE A 58 9.12 -5.67 8.15
C ILE A 58 10.52 -5.53 7.53
N LEU A 59 10.56 -5.04 6.28
CA LEU A 59 11.77 -4.62 5.59
C LEU A 59 12.34 -3.36 6.26
N ARG A 60 13.58 -3.44 6.76
CA ARG A 60 14.30 -2.28 7.31
C ARG A 60 14.96 -1.49 6.19
N ASN A 61 14.24 -0.53 5.63
CA ASN A 61 14.70 0.37 4.58
C ASN A 61 14.04 1.75 4.75
N ALA A 62 14.78 2.84 4.50
CA ALA A 62 14.29 4.21 4.62
C ALA A 62 13.49 4.71 3.39
N PHE A 63 13.66 4.07 2.24
CA PHE A 63 13.06 4.44 0.96
C PHE A 63 11.86 3.57 0.60
N VAL A 64 11.96 2.27 0.88
CA VAL A 64 10.93 1.28 0.55
C VAL A 64 10.31 0.77 1.84
N ARG A 65 8.99 0.91 1.97
CA ARG A 65 8.22 0.27 3.03
C ARG A 65 7.66 -1.05 2.49
N GLY A 66 7.97 -2.15 3.16
CA GLY A 66 7.55 -3.47 2.70
C GLY A 66 7.78 -4.53 3.76
N VAL A 67 7.51 -5.77 3.37
CA VAL A 67 7.65 -6.98 4.20
C VAL A 67 8.63 -7.92 3.52
N THR A 68 9.48 -8.57 4.30
CA THR A 68 10.44 -9.59 3.83
C THR A 68 9.91 -11.00 4.01
N GLU A 69 9.04 -11.20 5.00
CA GLU A 69 8.28 -12.42 5.23
C GLU A 69 6.88 -12.05 5.64
N PHE A 70 5.92 -12.86 5.19
CA PHE A 70 4.50 -12.63 5.37
C PHE A 70 3.82 -14.01 5.49
N PRO A 71 3.79 -14.61 6.69
CA PRO A 71 3.16 -15.91 6.90
C PRO A 71 1.65 -15.79 6.67
N VAL A 72 1.12 -16.70 5.84
CA VAL A 72 -0.31 -16.78 5.49
C VAL A 72 -0.80 -18.23 5.52
N THR A 73 -1.99 -18.44 6.04
CA THR A 73 -2.66 -19.73 6.15
C THR A 73 -3.88 -19.70 5.25
N LEU A 74 -3.75 -20.36 4.10
CA LEU A 74 -4.84 -20.44 3.15
C LEU A 74 -5.80 -21.55 3.58
N THR A 75 -7.03 -21.19 3.91
CA THR A 75 -8.11 -22.17 4.11
C THR A 75 -8.78 -22.44 2.76
N PRO A 76 -8.72 -23.68 2.22
CA PRO A 76 -9.42 -24.02 0.99
C PRO A 76 -10.93 -23.80 1.16
N ARG A 77 -11.59 -23.31 0.09
CA ARG A 77 -13.06 -23.27 0.02
C ARG A 77 -13.64 -24.60 -0.43
#